data_AF-Q30R73-F1
#
_entry.id   AF-Q30R73-F1
#
_cell.length_a   1.000
_cell.length_b   1.000
_cell.length_c   1.000
_cell.angle_alpha   90.00
_cell.angle_beta   90.00
_cell.angle_gamma   90.00
#
_symmetry.space_group_name_H-M   'P 1'
#
loop_
_entity.id
_entity.type
_entity.pdbx_description
1 polymer ?
#
loop_
_entity_poly.entity_id
_entity_poly.type
_entity_poly.pdbx_seq_one_letter_code
_entity_poly.pdbx_strand_id
1 'polypeptide(L)'
;MNFEKFQEAVDILEIASKITQSELKKKYQKLSKIYHPDMPDGDAVKFKEINEAYKLVSIYIQNFRFKLDEEEFYEQNPLSRKSKDWFYSF
;
A
#
# COMPACT_ATOMS: atom_id res chain seq x y z
N MET A 1 10.98 -11.38 5.92
CA MET A 1 9.70 -11.46 5.19
C MET A 1 9.94 -12.33 3.96
N ASN A 2 9.12 -13.36 3.72
CA ASN A 2 9.21 -14.17 2.49
C ASN A 2 8.40 -13.47 1.38
N PHE A 3 8.92 -13.46 0.14
CA PHE A 3 8.26 -12.87 -1.02
C PHE A 3 6.95 -13.57 -1.36
N GLU A 4 6.89 -14.91 -1.27
CA GLU A 4 5.68 -15.68 -1.55
C GLU A 4 4.53 -15.27 -0.62
N LYS A 5 4.82 -15.15 0.68
CA LYS A 5 3.85 -14.69 1.70
C LYS A 5 3.43 -13.23 1.49
N PHE A 6 4.33 -12.40 0.98
CA PHE A 6 3.99 -11.02 0.64
C PHE A 6 3.05 -10.97 -0.56
N GLN A 7 3.31 -11.76 -1.61
CA GLN A 7 2.45 -11.83 -2.78
C GLN A 7 1.06 -12.37 -2.43
N GLU A 8 1.00 -13.44 -1.63
CA GLU A 8 -0.27 -13.97 -1.11
C GLU A 8 -1.06 -12.91 -0.33
N ALA A 9 -0.40 -12.13 0.53
CA ALA A 9 -1.04 -11.04 1.26
C ALA A 9 -1.56 -9.92 0.34
N VAL A 10 -0.85 -9.60 -0.74
CA VAL A 10 -1.27 -8.64 -1.77
C VAL A 10 -2.53 -9.15 -2.50
N ASP A 11 -2.56 -10.44 -2.81
CA ASP A 11 -3.68 -11.09 -3.49
C ASP A 11 -4.93 -11.16 -2.60
N ILE A 12 -4.78 -11.55 -1.32
CA ILE A 12 -5.87 -11.56 -0.31
C ILE A 12 -6.50 -10.17 -0.13
N LEU A 13 -5.69 -9.12 -0.20
CA LEU A 13 -6.17 -7.73 -0.05
C LEU A 13 -6.69 -7.12 -1.37
N GLU A 14 -6.68 -7.89 -2.46
CA GLU A 14 -7.11 -7.48 -3.81
C GLU A 14 -6.41 -6.18 -4.26
N ILE A 15 -5.09 -6.13 -4.13
CA ILE A 15 -4.26 -4.97 -4.48
C ILE A 15 -3.69 -5.16 -5.89
N ALA A 16 -3.95 -4.21 -6.79
CA ALA A 16 -3.60 -4.35 -8.20
C ALA A 16 -2.14 -4.01 -8.55
N SER A 17 -1.50 -3.06 -7.86
CA SER A 17 -0.08 -2.71 -8.08
C SER A 17 0.41 -1.59 -7.14
N LYS A 18 0.09 -0.34 -7.47
CA LYS A 18 0.49 0.84 -6.69
C LYS A 18 -0.66 1.28 -5.81
N ILE A 19 -0.42 1.29 -4.51
CA ILE A 19 -1.36 1.81 -3.52
C ILE A 19 -0.62 2.66 -2.50
N THR A 20 -1.34 3.63 -1.96
CA THR A 20 -0.96 4.39 -0.78
C THR A 20 -1.35 3.63 0.50
N GLN A 21 -0.74 4.00 1.63
CA GLN A 21 -1.17 3.51 2.94
C GLN A 21 -2.65 3.81 3.21
N SER A 22 -3.16 4.94 2.71
CA SER A 22 -4.57 5.31 2.85
C SER A 22 -5.50 4.36 2.09
N GLU A 23 -5.10 3.94 0.90
CA GLU A 23 -5.85 2.99 0.07
C GLU A 23 -5.78 1.58 0.64
N LEU A 24 -4.62 1.16 1.16
CA LEU A 24 -4.48 -0.10 1.90
C LEU A 24 -5.51 -0.16 3.05
N LYS A 25 -5.60 0.90 3.85
CA LYS A 25 -6.55 0.98 4.96
C LYS A 25 -8.00 0.93 4.48
N LYS A 26 -8.34 1.63 3.39
CA LYS A 26 -9.70 1.58 2.80
C LYS A 26 -10.06 0.19 2.30
N LYS A 27 -9.13 -0.50 1.62
CA LYS A 27 -9.29 -1.87 1.13
C LYS A 27 -9.54 -2.85 2.27
N TYR A 28 -8.69 -2.79 3.30
CA TYR A 28 -8.87 -3.58 4.51
C TYR A 28 -10.24 -3.34 5.15
N GLN A 29 -10.64 -2.09 5.38
CA GLN A 29 -11.95 -1.77 5.96
C GLN A 29 -13.12 -2.31 5.14
N LYS A 30 -13.03 -2.26 3.81
CA LYS A 30 -14.05 -2.81 2.92
C LYS A 30 -14.16 -4.33 3.08
N LEU A 31 -13.03 -5.04 3.03
CA LEU A 31 -12.98 -6.49 3.18
C LEU A 31 -13.41 -6.94 4.57
N SER A 32 -12.94 -6.27 5.63
CA SER A 32 -13.36 -6.53 7.01
C SER A 32 -14.87 -6.41 7.19
N LYS A 33 -15.53 -5.42 6.56
CA LYS A 33 -16.99 -5.28 6.62
C LYS A 33 -17.73 -6.38 5.89
N ILE A 34 -17.15 -6.98 4.85
CA ILE A 34 -17.79 -8.06 4.09
C ILE A 34 -17.66 -9.37 4.86
N TYR A 35 -16.46 -9.68 5.35
CA TYR A 35 -16.15 -10.98 5.94
C TYR A 35 -16.21 -11.01 7.48
N HIS A 36 -16.65 -9.94 8.14
CA HIS A 36 -16.80 -9.92 9.60
C HIS A 36 -17.69 -11.08 10.07
N PRO A 37 -17.34 -11.81 11.14
CA PRO A 37 -18.13 -12.96 11.62
C PRO A 37 -19.59 -12.60 11.97
N ASP A 38 -19.86 -11.34 12.31
CA ASP A 38 -21.22 -10.86 12.62
C ASP A 38 -22.04 -10.50 11.37
N MET A 39 -21.45 -10.54 10.18
CA MET A 39 -22.16 -10.25 8.94
C MET A 39 -22.83 -11.50 8.37
N PRO A 40 -23.94 -11.37 7.62
CA PRO A 40 -24.67 -12.52 7.07
C PRO A 40 -23.80 -13.44 6.20
N ASP A 41 -22.86 -12.84 5.44
CA ASP A 41 -21.90 -13.54 4.59
C ASP A 41 -20.49 -13.59 5.24
N GLY A 42 -20.46 -13.51 6.57
CA GLY A 42 -19.24 -13.50 7.37
C GLY A 42 -18.44 -14.80 7.25
N ASP A 43 -17.11 -14.67 7.29
CA ASP A 43 -16.20 -15.81 7.26
C ASP A 43 -15.01 -15.54 8.19
N ALA A 44 -15.02 -16.19 9.36
CA ALA A 44 -14.00 -15.99 10.38
C ALA A 44 -12.59 -16.42 9.91
N VAL A 45 -12.48 -17.39 9.01
CA VAL A 45 -11.20 -17.85 8.46
C VAL A 45 -10.65 -16.77 7.53
N LYS A 46 -11.45 -16.33 6.56
CA LYS A 46 -11.06 -15.24 5.66
C LYS A 46 -10.77 -13.94 6.39
N PHE A 47 -11.56 -13.61 7.41
CA PHE A 47 -11.32 -12.41 8.22
C PHE A 47 -9.95 -12.45 8.90
N LYS A 48 -9.54 -13.63 9.40
CA LYS A 48 -8.20 -13.81 9.97
C LYS A 48 -7.11 -13.66 8.91
N GLU A 49 -7.28 -14.25 7.74
CA GLU A 49 -6.35 -14.12 6.60
C GLU A 49 -6.18 -12.65 6.17
N ILE A 50 -7.28 -11.92 6.04
CA ILE A 50 -7.28 -10.47 5.72
C ILE A 50 -6.53 -9.67 6.78
N ASN A 51 -6.75 -9.97 8.06
CA ASN A 51 -6.05 -9.30 9.16
C ASN A 51 -4.53 -9.54 9.13
N GLU A 52 -4.11 -10.79 8.87
CA GLU A 52 -2.70 -11.15 8.78
C GLU A 52 -2.04 -10.51 7.56
N ALA A 53 -2.71 -10.55 6.41
CA ALA A 53 -2.27 -9.89 5.19
C ALA A 53 -2.10 -8.37 5.38
N TYR A 54 -3.09 -7.71 5.98
CA TYR A 54 -3.03 -6.27 6.27
C TYR A 54 -1.85 -5.92 7.19
N LYS A 55 -1.62 -6.70 8.25
CA LYS A 55 -0.47 -6.49 9.14
C LYS A 55 0.84 -6.59 8.37
N LEU A 56 1.00 -7.63 7.55
CA LEU A 56 2.22 -7.87 6.77
C LEU A 56 2.49 -6.70 5.81
N VAL A 57 1.51 -6.33 4.98
CA VAL A 57 1.67 -5.24 4.01
C VAL A 57 1.86 -3.89 4.72
N SER A 58 1.17 -3.64 5.83
CA SER A 58 1.34 -2.42 6.62
C SER A 58 2.77 -2.31 7.18
N ILE A 59 3.34 -3.40 7.71
CA ILE A 59 4.72 -3.45 8.19
C ILE A 59 5.70 -3.19 7.05
N TYR A 60 5.45 -3.75 5.86
CA TYR A 60 6.27 -3.50 4.69
C TYR A 60 6.30 -2.02 4.30
N ILE A 61 5.12 -1.38 4.23
CA ILE A 61 5.01 0.05 3.89
C ILE A 61 5.67 0.92 4.96
N GLN A 62 5.45 0.62 6.25
CA GLN A 62 6.01 1.41 7.36
C GLN A 62 7.53 1.33 7.46
N ASN A 63 8.11 0.18 7.11
CA ASN A 63 9.57 -0.02 7.12
C ASN A 63 10.23 0.35 5.80
N PHE A 64 9.49 0.93 4.85
CA PHE A 64 10.06 1.39 3.60
C PHE A 64 11.09 2.49 3.89
N ARG A 65 12.26 2.35 3.29
CA ARG A 65 13.38 3.29 3.48
C ARG A 65 13.48 4.19 2.26
N PHE A 66 13.46 5.49 2.50
CA PHE A 66 13.67 6.53 1.50
C PHE A 66 15.14 6.95 1.47
N LYS A 67 15.64 7.28 0.29
CA LYS A 67 16.98 7.87 0.12
C LYS A 67 17.01 9.35 0.51
N LEU A 68 15.88 10.03 0.40
CA LEU A 68 15.67 11.46 0.64
C LEU A 68 16.57 12.36 -0.22
N ASP A 69 16.79 11.98 -1.48
CA ASP A 69 17.55 12.75 -2.45
C ASP A 69 16.65 13.43 -3.51
N GLU A 70 17.24 14.34 -4.29
CA GLU A 70 16.52 15.10 -5.32
C GLU A 70 15.93 14.19 -6.40
N GLU A 71 16.63 13.10 -6.75
CA GLU A 71 16.18 12.15 -7.77
C GLU A 71 14.91 11.41 -7.31
N GLU A 72 14.94 10.82 -6.11
CA GLU A 72 13.81 10.13 -5.50
C GLU A 72 12.61 11.07 -5.34
N PHE A 73 12.83 12.34 -4.99
CA PHE A 73 11.75 13.33 -4.87
C PHE A 73 10.98 13.50 -6.20
N TYR A 74 11.67 13.62 -7.33
CA TYR A 74 11.01 13.78 -8.64
C TYR A 74 10.44 12.45 -9.17
N GLU A 75 11.02 11.30 -8.85
CA GLU A 75 10.42 9.99 -9.17
C GLU A 75 9.07 9.82 -8.46
N GLN A 76 8.98 10.23 -7.20
CA GLN A 76 7.74 10.20 -6.42
C GLN A 76 6.77 11.32 -6.81
N ASN A 77 7.27 12.44 -7.35
CA ASN A 77 6.47 13.60 -7.74
C ASN A 77 6.76 14.03 -9.19
N PRO A 78 6.31 13.25 -10.20
CA PRO A 78 6.64 13.51 -11.61
C PRO A 78 6.16 14.87 -12.15
N LEU A 79 5.17 15.47 -11.49
CA LEU A 79 4.62 16.78 -11.86
C LEU A 79 5.36 17.97 -11.22
N SER A 80 6.30 17.71 -10.30
CA SER A 80 7.09 18.77 -9.68
C SER A 80 8.13 19.31 -10.67
N ARG A 81 8.20 20.64 -10.83
CA ARG A 81 9.18 21.27 -11.73
C ARG A 81 10.56 21.28 -11.09
N LYS A 82 11.58 20.89 -11.84
CA LYS A 82 12.97 21.02 -11.40
C LYS A 82 13.32 22.51 -11.28
N SER A 83 13.69 22.94 -10.07
CA SER A 83 14.01 24.35 -9.75
C SER A 83 15.10 24.97 -10.66
N LYS A 84 15.89 24.15 -11.36
CA LYS A 84 17.00 24.58 -12.22
C LYS A 84 16.60 25.24 -13.55
N ASP A 85 15.32 25.38 -13.86
CA ASP A 85 14.89 26.02 -15.11
C ASP A 85 14.89 27.57 -15.07
N TRP A 86 15.24 28.21 -13.94
CA TRP A 86 15.32 29.67 -13.84
C TRP A 86 16.60 30.31 -14.43
N PHE A 87 17.59 29.52 -14.86
CA PHE A 87 18.84 30.03 -15.46
C PHE A 87 18.94 29.85 -16.99
N TYR A 88 17.84 29.49 -17.66
CA TYR A 88 17.71 29.52 -19.13
C TYR A 88 16.57 30.44 -19.59
N SER A 89 16.50 31.63 -19.02
CA SER A 89 15.76 32.75 -19.60
C SER A 89 16.76 33.86 -19.90
N PHE A 90 17.39 33.73 -21.08
CA PHE A 90 17.92 34.87 -21.82
C PHE A 90 16.75 35.68 -22.37
#